data_AF-A0A6G3XNE6-F1
#
_entry.id   AF-A0A6G3XNE6-F1
#
_cell.length_a   1.000
_cell.length_b   1.000
_cell.length_c   1.000
_cell.angle_alpha   90.00
_cell.angle_beta   90.00
_cell.angle_gamma   90.00
#
_symmetry.space_group_name_H-M   'P 1'
#
loop_
_entity.id
_entity.type
_entity.pdbx_description
1 polymer ?
#
loop_
_entity_poly.entity_id
_entity_poly.type
_entity_poly.pdbx_seq_one_letter_code
_entity_poly.pdbx_strand_id
1 'polypeptide(L)'
;KRVRFKGIICERCGVEVTRAKVRRERMGHIELAAPVTHIWYFKGVPSRLGYLLDLAPKDLEKVIYFAAYMITFVDEERRTRDLPSLEA
;
A
#
# COMPACT_ATOMS: atom_id res chain seq x y z
N LYS A 1 7.38 -13.81 40.07
CA LYS A 1 7.28 -12.57 39.24
C LYS A 1 6.30 -11.60 39.92
N ARG A 2 6.78 -10.76 40.86
CA ARG A 2 5.94 -9.85 41.67
C ARG A 2 5.60 -8.58 40.88
N VAL A 3 4.49 -7.91 41.24
CA VAL A 3 3.99 -6.65 40.64
C VAL A 3 5.02 -5.51 40.65
N ARG A 4 6.06 -5.61 41.49
CA ARG A 4 7.13 -4.59 41.66
C ARG A 4 7.88 -4.23 40.37
N PHE A 5 7.94 -5.12 39.38
CA PHE A 5 8.67 -4.90 38.13
C PHE A 5 7.76 -4.52 36.95
N LYS A 6 6.49 -4.15 37.21
CA LYS A 6 5.54 -3.77 36.17
C LYS A 6 6.11 -2.60 35.33
N GLY A 7 6.13 -2.76 34.02
CA GLY A 7 6.63 -1.75 33.06
C GLY A 7 8.10 -1.90 32.67
N ILE A 8 8.85 -2.83 33.28
CA ILE A 8 10.25 -3.11 32.92
C ILE A 8 10.30 -4.08 31.73
N ILE A 9 11.17 -3.79 30.76
CA ILE A 9 11.51 -4.68 29.64
C ILE A 9 12.68 -5.57 30.06
N CYS A 10 12.52 -6.90 29.93
CA CYS A 10 13.58 -7.83 30.25
C CYS A 10 14.74 -7.73 29.25
N GLU A 11 15.96 -7.41 29.69
CA GLU A 11 17.15 -7.30 28.82
C GLU A 11 17.51 -8.61 28.10
N ARG A 12 17.17 -9.76 28.70
CA ARG A 12 17.49 -11.07 28.12
C ARG A 12 16.53 -11.52 27.03
N CYS A 13 15.25 -11.12 27.08
CA CYS A 13 14.24 -11.60 26.11
C CYS A 13 13.40 -10.52 25.45
N GLY A 14 13.58 -9.24 25.80
CA GLY A 14 12.84 -8.11 25.23
C GLY A 14 11.36 -8.02 25.64
N VAL A 15 10.88 -8.91 26.52
CA VAL A 15 9.46 -8.93 26.92
C VAL A 15 9.22 -7.96 28.07
N GLU A 16 8.22 -7.11 27.91
CA GLU A 16 7.73 -6.22 28.96
C GLU A 16 6.93 -6.97 30.04
N VAL A 17 7.24 -6.70 31.31
CA VAL A 17 6.49 -7.21 32.45
C VAL A 17 5.21 -6.39 32.62
N THR A 18 4.11 -6.87 32.05
CA THR A 18 2.79 -6.26 32.18
C THR A 18 1.68 -7.31 32.28
N ARG A 19 0.43 -6.87 32.46
CA ARG A 19 -0.71 -7.79 32.48
C ARG A 19 -0.90 -8.38 31.08
N ALA A 20 -1.21 -9.66 30.99
CA ALA A 20 -1.46 -10.33 29.71
C ALA A 20 -2.58 -9.68 28.87
N LYS A 21 -3.45 -8.86 29.48
CA LYS A 21 -4.49 -8.09 28.80
C LYS A 21 -3.96 -7.28 27.60
N VAL A 22 -2.74 -6.74 27.67
CA VAL A 22 -2.17 -5.92 26.58
C VAL A 22 -2.03 -6.68 25.25
N ARG A 23 -1.97 -8.02 25.28
CA ARG A 23 -1.89 -8.87 24.07
C ARG A 23 -3.14 -8.77 23.18
N ARG A 24 -4.23 -8.19 23.70
CA ARG A 24 -5.49 -7.97 22.99
C ARG A 24 -5.60 -6.57 22.36
N GLU A 25 -4.70 -5.66 22.71
CA GLU A 25 -4.79 -4.23 22.35
C GLU A 25 -3.56 -3.74 21.59
N ARG A 26 -2.38 -4.35 21.79
CA ARG A 26 -1.15 -4.00 21.07
C ARG A 26 -1.19 -4.55 19.65
N MET A 27 -1.06 -3.66 18.68
CA MET A 27 -1.06 -3.99 17.26
C MET A 27 0.34 -4.39 16.78
N GLY A 28 0.39 -5.41 15.93
CA GLY A 28 1.53 -5.67 15.05
C GLY A 28 1.24 -5.13 13.65
N HIS A 29 2.27 -5.07 12.80
CA HIS A 29 2.11 -4.80 11.39
C HIS A 29 3.05 -5.68 10.57
N ILE A 30 2.77 -5.81 9.28
CA ILE A 30 3.60 -6.51 8.31
C ILE A 30 4.08 -5.47 7.31
N GLU A 31 5.39 -5.41 7.10
CA GLU A 31 6.00 -4.58 6.07
C GLU A 31 6.02 -5.37 4.75
N LEU A 32 5.31 -4.86 3.75
CA LEU A 32 5.21 -5.50 2.44
C LEU A 32 6.33 -5.02 1.53
N ALA A 33 6.90 -5.92 0.73
CA ALA A 33 7.92 -5.59 -0.26
C ALA A 33 7.39 -4.73 -1.41
N ALA A 34 6.09 -4.80 -1.69
CA ALA A 34 5.41 -4.00 -2.70
C ALA A 34 4.08 -3.45 -2.13
N PRO A 35 3.69 -2.23 -2.52
CA PRO A 35 2.41 -1.67 -2.11
C PRO A 35 1.25 -2.47 -2.71
N VAL A 36 0.15 -2.56 -1.96
CA VAL A 36 -1.09 -3.22 -2.39
C VAL A 36 -2.27 -2.29 -2.20
N THR A 37 -3.30 -2.44 -3.03
CA THR A 37 -4.55 -1.70 -2.89
C THR A 37 -5.51 -2.42 -1.95
N HIS A 38 -6.14 -1.68 -1.04
CA HIS A 38 -7.18 -2.26 -0.19
C HIS A 38 -8.47 -2.54 -0.99
N ILE A 39 -8.96 -3.77 -0.95
CA ILE A 39 -10.08 -4.24 -1.79
C ILE A 39 -11.37 -3.42 -1.64
N TRP A 40 -11.67 -2.89 -0.45
CA TRP A 40 -12.87 -2.06 -0.22
C TRP A 40 -12.92 -0.77 -1.04
N TYR A 41 -11.76 -0.17 -1.36
CA TYR A 41 -11.71 1.06 -2.15
C TYR A 41 -11.61 0.80 -3.65
N PHE A 42 -11.24 -0.43 -4.02
CA PHE A 42 -11.11 -0.90 -5.40
C PHE A 42 -12.41 -1.55 -5.91
N LYS A 43 -12.89 -2.62 -5.27
CA LYS A 43 -14.08 -3.40 -5.66
C LYS A 43 -15.38 -2.89 -5.04
N GLY A 44 -15.32 -2.01 -4.04
CA GLY A 44 -16.53 -1.35 -3.52
C GLY A 44 -17.21 -0.58 -4.63
N VAL A 45 -18.55 -0.63 -4.70
CA VAL A 45 -19.33 0.11 -5.71
C VAL A 45 -20.01 1.30 -5.03
N PRO A 46 -19.78 2.55 -5.48
CA PRO A 46 -18.83 2.94 -6.53
C PRO A 46 -17.36 2.82 -6.11
N SER A 47 -16.47 2.53 -7.08
CA SER A 47 -15.03 2.41 -6.82
C SER A 47 -14.45 3.77 -6.45
N ARG A 48 -14.02 3.94 -5.20
CA ARG A 48 -13.47 5.23 -4.73
C ARG A 48 -12.19 5.60 -5.48
N LEU A 49 -11.36 4.60 -5.78
CA LEU A 49 -10.16 4.79 -6.59
C LEU A 49 -10.50 5.13 -8.04
N GLY A 50 -11.51 4.47 -8.61
CA GLY A 50 -11.98 4.79 -9.96
C GLY A 50 -12.47 6.23 -10.06
N TYR A 51 -13.26 6.69 -9.08
CA TYR A 51 -13.72 8.09 -9.03
C TYR A 51 -12.60 9.10 -8.88
N LEU A 52 -11.59 8.80 -8.06
CA LEU A 52 -10.48 9.73 -7.83
C LEU A 52 -9.60 9.91 -9.07
N LEU A 53 -9.38 8.84 -9.81
CA LEU A 53 -8.49 8.81 -10.97
C LEU A 53 -9.22 9.02 -12.31
N ASP A 54 -10.55 9.18 -12.28
CA ASP A 54 -11.41 9.20 -13.46
C ASP A 54 -11.21 7.98 -14.39
N LEU A 55 -11.15 6.80 -13.77
CA LEU A 55 -10.94 5.52 -14.46
C LEU A 55 -12.16 4.61 -14.30
N ALA A 56 -12.51 3.93 -15.39
CA ALA A 56 -13.49 2.86 -15.34
C ALA A 56 -12.99 1.74 -14.41
N PRO A 57 -13.86 1.16 -13.54
CA PRO A 57 -13.45 0.10 -12.61
C PRO A 57 -12.76 -1.10 -13.29
N LYS A 58 -13.17 -1.42 -14.52
CA LYS A 58 -12.59 -2.50 -15.32
C LYS A 58 -11.15 -2.23 -15.73
N ASP A 59 -10.79 -0.98 -16.02
CA ASP A 59 -9.42 -0.65 -16.43
C ASP A 59 -8.49 -0.57 -15.23
N LEU A 60 -8.99 -0.05 -14.10
CA LEU A 60 -8.26 -0.09 -12.82
C LEU A 60 -7.98 -1.54 -12.39
N GLU A 61 -8.94 -2.44 -12.58
CA GLU A 61 -8.77 -3.88 -12.31
C GLU A 61 -7.66 -4.52 -13.14
N LYS A 62 -7.59 -4.22 -14.44
CA LYS A 62 -6.53 -4.74 -15.30
C LYS A 62 -5.15 -4.30 -14.82
N VAL A 63 -5.01 -3.06 -14.35
CA VAL A 63 -3.71 -2.55 -13.89
C VAL A 63 -3.31 -3.18 -12.55
N ILE A 64 -4.24 -3.26 -11.59
CA ILE A 64 -3.97 -3.85 -10.27
C ILE A 64 -3.64 -5.35 -10.35
N TYR A 65 -4.29 -6.09 -11.26
CA TYR A 65 -4.01 -7.50 -11.49
C TYR A 65 -2.96 -7.76 -12.58
N PHE A 66 -2.15 -6.76 -12.93
CA PHE A 66 -1.02 -6.90 -13.86
C PHE A 66 -1.40 -7.42 -15.27
N ALA A 67 -2.63 -7.17 -15.71
CA ALA A 67 -3.12 -7.49 -17.06
C ALA A 67 -2.88 -6.36 -18.07
N ALA A 68 -2.65 -5.13 -17.61
CA ALA A 68 -2.32 -3.98 -18.45
C ALA A 68 -1.37 -3.01 -17.73
N TYR A 69 -0.58 -2.28 -18.50
CA TYR A 69 0.25 -1.18 -17.98
C TYR A 69 -0.55 0.13 -17.91
N MET A 70 -0.16 1.01 -17.00
CA MET A 70 -0.64 2.39 -16.93
C MET A 70 0.54 3.34 -17.11
N ILE A 71 0.41 4.28 -18.04
CA ILE A 71 1.41 5.31 -18.26
C ILE A 71 1.29 6.34 -17.13
N THR A 72 2.35 6.52 -16.36
CA THR A 72 2.36 7.47 -15.23
C THR A 72 2.90 8.84 -15.60
N PHE A 73 3.69 8.92 -16.67
CA PHE A 73 4.34 10.14 -17.12
C PHE A 73 4.73 10.03 -18.59
N VAL A 74 4.62 11.14 -19.33
CA VAL A 74 5.11 11.29 -20.70
C VAL A 74 5.88 12.60 -20.80
N ASP A 75 7.10 12.54 -21.32
CA ASP A 75 7.89 13.72 -21.68
C ASP A 75 7.42 14.24 -23.05
N GLU A 76 6.60 15.28 -23.04
CA GLU A 76 5.98 15.82 -24.24
C GLU A 76 6.94 16.60 -25.14
N GLU A 77 7.93 17.28 -24.55
CA GLU A 77 8.90 18.08 -25.31
C GLU A 77 9.81 17.16 -26.12
N ARG A 78 10.34 16.13 -25.47
CA ARG A 78 11.15 15.12 -26.14
C ARG A 78 10.35 14.39 -27.21
N ARG A 79 9.11 13.99 -26.90
CA ARG A 79 8.22 13.35 -27.88
C ARG A 79 8.04 14.21 -29.11
N THR A 80 7.76 15.51 -28.94
CA THR A 80 7.51 16.44 -30.06
C THR A 80 8.74 16.65 -30.93
N ARG A 81 9.92 16.76 -30.31
CA ARG A 81 11.19 16.91 -31.03
C ARG A 81 11.55 15.67 -31.84
N ASP A 82 11.33 14.49 -31.25
CA ASP A 82 11.77 13.22 -31.84
C ASP A 82 10.74 12.69 -32.87
N LEU A 83 9.46 13.15 -32.82
CA LEU A 83 8.36 12.70 -33.70
C LEU A 83 8.69 12.75 -35.21
N PRO A 84 9.21 13.86 -35.77
CA PRO A 84 9.46 13.97 -37.21
C PRO A 84 10.54 13.00 -37.72
N SER A 85 11.44 12.55 -36.83
CA SER A 85 12.50 11.59 -37.17
C SER A 85 12.03 10.13 -37.17
N LEU A 86 10.88 9.85 -36.56
CA LEU A 86 10.29 8.51 -36.47
C LEU A 86 9.25 8.24 -37.57
N GLU A 87 8.69 9.31 -38.16
CA GLU A 87 7.68 9.24 -39.22
C GLU A 87 8.27 9.27 -40.65
N ALA A 88 9.59 9.43 -40.79
CA ALA A 88 10.33 9.42 -42.05
C ALA A 88 10.90 8.03 -42.36
#